data_AF-Q23GE0-F1
#
_entry.id   AF-Q23GE0-F1
#
_cell.length_a   1.000
_cell.length_b   1.000
_cell.length_c   1.000
_cell.angle_alpha   90.00
_cell.angle_beta   90.00
_cell.angle_gamma   90.00
#
_symmetry.space_group_name_H-M   'P 1'
#
loop_
_entity.id
_entity.type
_entity.pdbx_description
1 polymer ?
#
loop_
_entity_poly.entity_id
_entity_poly.type
_entity_poly.pdbx_seq_one_letter_code
_entity_poly.pdbx_strand_id
1 'polypeptide(L)'
;MNKVSLQDNMEKQRKRLEDQLEEIEQMKDELDKDEYEQLKKETLEQLETFNKGLKESEGSKKVELKESKIQGILNAQVQQEAAAIRVKIQKIEQAYHLKQVNLEQLTKEKLNLINQMSSELKVPLTQDEQKFQHEHTGKGNFISQKQEIKGDKLISEANDQIQKHF
;
A
#
# COMPACT_ATOMS: atom_id res chain seq x y z
N MET A 1 -5.70 -24.18 -12.57
CA MET A 1 -4.92 -23.19 -11.78
C MET A 1 -3.58 -23.04 -12.50
N ASN A 2 -3.39 -21.96 -13.28
CA ASN A 2 -2.16 -21.79 -14.05
C ASN A 2 -0.99 -21.60 -13.06
N LYS A 3 -0.02 -22.53 -13.11
CA LYS A 3 1.27 -22.38 -12.44
C LYS A 3 1.94 -21.16 -13.09
N VAL A 4 1.89 -20.01 -12.43
CA VAL A 4 2.65 -18.82 -12.87
C VAL A 4 4.11 -19.23 -12.87
N SER A 5 4.76 -19.19 -14.03
CA SER A 5 6.15 -19.60 -14.14
C SER A 5 7.04 -18.57 -13.42
N LEU A 6 8.20 -19.00 -12.94
CA LEU A 6 9.20 -18.10 -12.38
C LEU A 6 9.53 -16.95 -13.36
N GLN A 7 9.55 -17.26 -14.66
CA GLN A 7 9.74 -16.29 -15.73
C GLN A 7 8.62 -15.25 -15.79
N ASP A 8 7.35 -15.66 -15.65
CA ASP A 8 6.22 -14.72 -15.63
C ASP A 8 6.27 -13.79 -14.41
N ASN A 9 6.72 -14.30 -13.25
CA ASN A 9 6.91 -13.46 -12.06
C ASN A 9 8.05 -12.46 -12.25
N MET A 10 9.14 -12.89 -12.87
CA MET A 10 10.26 -12.02 -13.20
C MET A 10 9.87 -10.93 -14.19
N GLU A 11 9.15 -11.28 -15.25
CA GLU A 11 8.72 -10.32 -16.26
C GLU A 11 7.75 -9.29 -15.68
N LYS A 12 6.80 -9.74 -14.84
CA LYS A 12 5.90 -8.84 -14.12
C LYS A 12 6.65 -7.92 -13.18
N GLN A 13 7.67 -8.43 -12.49
CA GLN A 13 8.47 -7.63 -11.56
C GLN A 13 9.32 -6.60 -12.30
N ARG A 14 9.93 -6.96 -13.43
CA ARG A 14 10.66 -6.03 -14.28
C ARG A 14 9.72 -4.95 -14.82
N LYS A 15 8.57 -5.35 -15.34
CA LYS A 15 7.55 -4.42 -15.85
C LYS A 15 7.09 -3.44 -14.77
N ARG A 16 6.86 -3.89 -13.54
CA ARG A 16 6.51 -2.99 -12.42
C ARG A 16 7.56 -1.92 -12.17
N LEU A 17 8.83 -2.30 -12.19
CA LEU A 17 9.93 -1.35 -11.99
C LEU A 17 10.07 -0.39 -13.18
N GLU A 18 9.83 -0.86 -14.41
CA GLU A 18 9.77 -0.01 -15.61
C GLU A 18 8.58 0.98 -15.53
N ASP A 19 7.39 0.49 -15.16
CA ASP A 19 6.18 1.31 -14.97
C ASP A 19 6.41 2.35 -13.84
N GLN A 20 7.07 1.98 -12.74
CA GLN A 20 7.44 2.91 -11.66
C GLN A 20 8.41 4.00 -12.12
N LEU A 21 9.40 3.66 -12.95
CA LEU A 21 10.29 4.66 -13.54
C LEU A 21 9.51 5.62 -14.44
N GLU A 22 8.57 5.11 -15.23
CA GLU A 22 7.72 5.95 -16.08
C GLU A 22 6.86 6.91 -15.25
N GLU A 23 6.23 6.42 -14.18
CA GLU A 23 5.48 7.26 -13.22
C GLU A 23 6.36 8.36 -12.60
N ILE A 24 7.60 8.03 -12.20
CA ILE A 24 8.56 9.01 -11.67
C ILE A 24 8.92 10.06 -12.73
N GLU A 25 9.10 9.67 -13.99
CA GLU A 25 9.36 10.62 -15.08
C GLU A 25 8.15 11.52 -15.36
N GLN A 26 6.94 10.99 -15.28
CA GLN A 26 5.70 11.77 -15.45
C GLN A 26 5.51 12.79 -14.31
N MET A 27 5.93 12.44 -13.09
CA MET A 27 5.85 13.31 -11.92
C MET A 27 7.07 14.23 -11.73
N LYS A 28 8.01 14.26 -12.67
CA LYS A 28 9.26 15.02 -12.55
C LYS A 28 9.06 16.51 -12.24
N ASP A 29 8.02 17.11 -12.81
CA ASP A 29 7.72 18.54 -12.63
C ASP A 29 6.91 18.82 -11.35
N GLU A 30 6.38 17.76 -10.70
CA GLU A 30 5.61 17.83 -9.44
C GLU A 30 6.46 17.51 -8.20
N LEU A 31 7.57 16.80 -8.39
CA LEU A 31 8.52 16.43 -7.34
C LEU A 31 9.61 17.49 -7.19
N ASP A 32 10.07 17.69 -5.96
CA ASP A 32 11.30 18.43 -5.73
C ASP A 32 12.48 17.69 -6.38
N LYS A 33 13.44 18.45 -6.91
CA LYS A 33 14.57 17.88 -7.67
C LYS A 33 15.31 16.77 -6.91
N ASP A 34 15.56 16.98 -5.62
CA ASP A 34 16.26 16.01 -4.78
C ASP A 34 15.40 14.75 -4.53
N GLU A 35 14.08 14.90 -4.40
CA GLU A 35 13.14 13.78 -4.25
C GLU A 35 13.04 12.96 -5.55
N TYR A 36 12.94 13.62 -6.71
CA TYR A 36 12.96 12.97 -8.02
C TYR A 36 14.27 12.20 -8.25
N GLU A 37 15.42 12.84 -8.02
CA GLU A 37 16.72 12.19 -8.23
C GLU A 37 16.92 11.00 -7.30
N GLN A 38 16.48 11.10 -6.03
CA GLN A 38 16.55 10.01 -5.08
C GLN A 38 15.63 8.84 -5.48
N LEU A 39 14.35 9.12 -5.78
CA LEU A 39 13.38 8.08 -6.17
C LEU A 39 13.85 7.36 -7.44
N LYS A 40 14.27 8.11 -8.46
CA LYS A 40 14.79 7.53 -9.71
C LYS A 40 16.04 6.68 -9.47
N LYS A 41 16.96 7.15 -8.64
CA LYS A 41 18.19 6.42 -8.29
C LYS A 41 17.85 5.12 -7.57
N GLU A 42 16.97 5.16 -6.56
CA GLU A 42 16.56 3.97 -5.81
C GLU A 42 15.89 2.93 -6.73
N THR A 43 14.98 3.34 -7.61
CA THR A 43 14.33 2.42 -8.56
C THR A 43 15.32 1.84 -9.58
N LEU A 44 16.29 2.63 -10.07
CA LEU A 44 17.35 2.14 -10.95
C LEU A 44 18.29 1.15 -10.23
N GLU A 45 18.68 1.43 -8.99
CA GLU A 45 19.50 0.51 -8.18
C GLU A 45 18.77 -0.81 -7.90
N GLN A 46 17.46 -0.76 -7.70
CA GLN A 46 16.62 -1.96 -7.56
C GLN A 46 16.57 -2.76 -8.87
N LEU A 47 16.41 -2.11 -10.03
CA LEU A 47 16.49 -2.76 -11.34
C LEU A 47 17.85 -3.38 -11.60
N GLU A 48 18.94 -2.69 -11.28
CA GLU A 48 20.30 -3.21 -11.41
C GLU A 48 20.53 -4.41 -10.49
N THR A 49 20.09 -4.33 -9.22
CA THR A 49 20.19 -5.42 -8.26
C THR A 49 19.39 -6.64 -8.72
N PHE A 50 18.18 -6.43 -9.23
CA PHE A 50 17.35 -7.47 -9.82
C PHE A 50 18.04 -8.12 -11.02
N ASN A 51 18.51 -7.31 -11.99
CA ASN A 51 19.20 -7.78 -13.19
C ASN A 51 20.53 -8.49 -12.88
N LYS A 52 21.27 -8.02 -11.88
CA LYS A 52 22.48 -8.67 -11.39
C LYS A 52 22.16 -10.02 -10.75
N GLY A 53 21.14 -10.07 -9.90
CA GLY A 53 20.65 -11.30 -9.32
C GLY A 53 20.20 -12.32 -10.38
N LEU A 54 19.61 -11.85 -11.48
CA LEU A 54 19.33 -12.67 -12.66
C LEU A 54 20.60 -13.21 -13.32
N LYS A 55 21.57 -12.35 -13.64
CA LYS A 55 22.85 -12.80 -14.24
C LYS A 55 23.62 -13.78 -13.35
N GLU A 56 23.63 -13.56 -12.04
CA GLU A 56 24.25 -14.48 -11.07
C GLU A 56 23.52 -15.83 -11.00
N SER A 57 22.22 -15.84 -11.26
CA SER A 57 21.43 -17.08 -11.36
C SER A 57 21.74 -17.87 -12.63
N GLU A 58 22.08 -17.20 -13.75
CA GLU A 58 22.43 -17.84 -15.03
C GLU A 58 23.71 -18.70 -14.92
N GLY A 59 24.69 -18.27 -14.13
CA GLY A 59 25.99 -18.94 -13.96
C GLY A 59 26.04 -20.15 -13.02
N SER A 60 24.97 -20.44 -12.27
CA SER A 60 24.96 -21.51 -11.25
C SER A 60 24.63 -22.89 -11.85
N LYS A 61 25.45 -23.94 -11.66
CA LYS A 61 25.25 -25.28 -12.30
C LYS A 61 24.07 -26.14 -11.78
N LYS A 62 23.34 -25.73 -10.74
CA LYS A 62 22.19 -26.49 -10.17
C LYS A 62 20.87 -25.74 -10.38
N VAL A 63 19.95 -26.32 -11.16
CA VAL A 63 18.65 -25.72 -11.54
C VAL A 63 17.78 -25.34 -10.33
N GLU A 64 17.70 -26.17 -9.29
CA GLU A 64 16.93 -25.85 -8.06
C GLU A 64 17.52 -24.67 -7.27
N LEU A 65 18.85 -24.50 -7.29
CA LEU A 65 19.49 -23.32 -6.70
C LEU A 65 19.23 -22.06 -7.52
N LYS A 66 18.96 -22.17 -8.84
CA LYS A 66 18.59 -21.02 -9.69
C LYS A 66 17.22 -20.50 -9.29
N GLU A 67 16.23 -21.39 -9.20
CA GLU A 67 14.85 -21.03 -8.87
C GLU A 67 14.74 -20.44 -7.47
N SER A 68 15.43 -21.03 -6.48
CA SER A 68 15.41 -20.52 -5.10
C SER A 68 16.04 -19.13 -4.95
N LYS A 69 17.17 -18.86 -5.61
CA LYS A 69 17.84 -17.54 -5.56
C LYS A 69 16.99 -16.46 -6.23
N ILE A 70 16.47 -16.74 -7.42
CA ILE A 70 15.59 -15.82 -8.15
C ILE A 70 14.33 -15.54 -7.33
N GLN A 71 13.71 -16.57 -6.74
CA GLN A 71 12.56 -16.39 -5.88
C GLN A 71 12.89 -15.56 -4.63
N GLY A 72 14.09 -15.72 -4.07
CA GLY A 72 14.58 -14.90 -2.95
C GLY A 72 14.70 -13.42 -3.32
N ILE A 73 15.28 -13.12 -4.49
CA ILE A 73 15.39 -11.75 -5.01
C ILE A 73 14.00 -11.16 -5.28
N LEU A 74 13.11 -11.91 -5.94
CA LEU A 74 11.73 -11.49 -6.18
C LEU A 74 10.99 -11.19 -4.88
N ASN A 75 11.12 -12.06 -3.89
CA ASN A 75 10.49 -11.86 -2.59
C ASN A 75 11.05 -10.61 -1.89
N ALA A 76 12.36 -10.40 -1.89
CA ALA A 76 12.97 -9.23 -1.28
C ALA A 76 12.47 -7.93 -1.92
N GLN A 77 12.35 -7.91 -3.25
CA GLN A 77 11.84 -6.76 -4.00
C GLN A 77 10.37 -6.47 -3.69
N VAL A 78 9.53 -7.52 -3.71
CA VAL A 78 8.12 -7.41 -3.34
C VAL A 78 7.94 -6.91 -1.90
N GLN A 79 8.83 -7.30 -0.98
CA GLN A 79 8.84 -6.76 0.38
C GLN A 79 9.27 -5.29 0.44
N GLN A 80 10.23 -4.85 -0.38
CA GLN A 80 10.59 -3.44 -0.49
C GLN A 80 9.44 -2.59 -1.02
N GLU A 81 8.74 -3.06 -2.06
CA GLU A 81 7.55 -2.36 -2.58
C GLU A 81 6.45 -2.26 -1.53
N ALA A 82 6.18 -3.34 -0.79
CA ALA A 82 5.22 -3.29 0.31
C ALA A 82 5.66 -2.33 1.42
N ALA A 83 6.95 -2.25 1.72
CA ALA A 83 7.47 -1.26 2.67
C ALA A 83 7.25 0.17 2.17
N ALA A 84 7.48 0.46 0.89
CA ALA A 84 7.20 1.76 0.30
C ALA A 84 5.70 2.10 0.35
N ILE A 85 4.82 1.14 0.06
CA ILE A 85 3.37 1.31 0.20
C ILE A 85 2.99 1.62 1.66
N ARG A 86 3.58 0.94 2.63
CA ARG A 86 3.33 1.24 4.06
C ARG A 86 3.76 2.65 4.45
N VAL A 87 4.85 3.16 3.88
CA VAL A 87 5.24 4.57 4.06
C VAL A 87 4.19 5.50 3.45
N LYS A 88 3.64 5.19 2.26
CA LYS A 88 2.53 5.97 1.68
C LYS A 88 1.29 5.96 2.58
N ILE A 89 0.95 4.82 3.19
CA ILE A 89 -0.13 4.71 4.17
C ILE A 89 0.12 5.64 5.37
N GLN A 90 1.34 5.65 5.92
CA GLN A 90 1.69 6.54 7.03
C GLN A 90 1.60 8.02 6.63
N LYS A 91 2.02 8.39 5.42
CA LYS A 91 1.91 9.76 4.91
C LYS A 91 0.44 10.23 4.85
N ILE A 92 -0.48 9.40 4.34
CA ILE A 92 -1.90 9.78 4.27
C ILE A 92 -2.56 9.84 5.66
N GLU A 93 -2.15 8.97 6.59
CA GLU A 93 -2.59 9.04 7.99
C GLU A 93 -2.12 10.34 8.67
N GLN A 94 -0.87 10.75 8.44
CA GLN A 94 -0.35 12.02 8.92
C GLN A 94 -1.11 13.21 8.32
N ALA A 95 -1.36 13.20 7.01
CA ALA A 95 -2.14 14.24 6.34
C ALA A 95 -3.55 14.37 6.94
N TYR A 96 -4.17 13.25 7.32
CA TYR A 96 -5.46 13.25 8.02
C TYR A 96 -5.36 13.89 9.41
N HIS A 97 -4.33 13.54 10.20
CA HIS A 97 -4.09 14.17 11.50
C HIS A 97 -3.82 15.68 11.40
N LEU A 98 -3.18 16.12 10.32
CA LEU A 98 -2.95 17.52 9.99
C LEU A 98 -4.17 18.20 9.36
N LYS A 99 -5.29 17.49 9.21
CA LYS A 99 -6.55 17.96 8.58
C LYS A 99 -6.38 18.42 7.13
N GLN A 100 -5.35 17.93 6.45
CA GLN A 100 -5.10 18.18 5.03
C GLN A 100 -6.00 17.30 4.14
N VAL A 101 -6.38 16.12 4.65
CA VAL A 101 -7.37 15.24 4.02
C VAL A 101 -8.47 14.89 5.01
N ASN A 102 -9.64 14.50 4.50
CA ASN A 102 -10.75 14.06 5.32
C ASN A 102 -10.75 12.53 5.53
N LEU A 103 -11.65 12.04 6.38
CA LEU A 103 -11.73 10.62 6.73
C LEU A 103 -12.08 9.72 5.52
N GLU A 104 -12.92 10.21 4.62
CA GLU A 104 -13.31 9.48 3.41
C GLU A 104 -12.11 9.27 2.47
N GLN A 105 -11.33 10.33 2.25
CA GLN A 105 -10.10 10.31 1.45
C GLN A 105 -9.08 9.34 2.06
N LEU A 106 -8.80 9.47 3.36
CA LEU A 106 -7.92 8.54 4.08
C LEU A 106 -8.39 7.09 3.89
N THR A 107 -9.68 6.83 4.11
CA THR A 107 -10.24 5.47 4.07
C THR A 107 -10.10 4.86 2.68
N LYS A 108 -10.48 5.61 1.64
CA LYS A 108 -10.42 5.17 0.25
C LYS A 108 -8.99 4.89 -0.18
N GLU A 109 -8.07 5.81 0.11
CA GLU A 109 -6.68 5.71 -0.32
C GLU A 109 -5.93 4.61 0.43
N LYS A 110 -6.07 4.54 1.76
CA LYS A 110 -5.50 3.46 2.57
C LYS A 110 -6.03 2.09 2.15
N LEU A 111 -7.33 1.98 1.85
CA LEU A 111 -7.90 0.72 1.37
C LEU A 111 -7.34 0.31 0.01
N ASN A 112 -7.16 1.27 -0.90
CA ASN A 112 -6.55 1.00 -2.21
C ASN A 112 -5.12 0.48 -2.06
N LEU A 113 -4.31 1.15 -1.24
CA LEU A 113 -2.93 0.76 -0.95
C LEU A 113 -2.84 -0.63 -0.29
N ILE A 114 -3.74 -0.95 0.64
CA ILE A 114 -3.81 -2.28 1.27
C ILE A 114 -4.21 -3.35 0.24
N ASN A 115 -5.19 -3.06 -0.61
CA ASN A 115 -5.61 -3.97 -1.67
C ASN A 115 -4.51 -4.21 -2.70
N GLN A 116 -3.69 -3.21 -3.01
CA GLN A 116 -2.52 -3.35 -3.87
C GLN A 116 -1.52 -4.36 -3.27
N MET A 117 -1.22 -4.25 -1.97
CA MET A 117 -0.34 -5.21 -1.28
C MET A 117 -0.90 -6.63 -1.29
N SER A 118 -2.19 -6.82 -0.98
CA SER A 118 -2.76 -8.17 -0.86
C SER A 118 -3.10 -8.82 -2.19
N SER A 119 -3.60 -8.04 -3.17
CA SER A 119 -4.16 -8.57 -4.41
C SER A 119 -3.13 -8.60 -5.54
N GLU A 120 -2.30 -7.56 -5.65
CA GLU A 120 -1.33 -7.41 -6.74
C GLU A 120 0.04 -7.95 -6.33
N LEU A 121 0.55 -7.52 -5.17
CA LEU A 121 1.87 -7.95 -4.69
C LEU A 121 1.82 -9.31 -3.98
N LYS A 122 0.63 -9.74 -3.54
CA LYS A 122 0.41 -10.98 -2.77
C LYS A 122 1.25 -11.06 -1.49
N VAL A 123 1.49 -9.90 -0.88
CA VAL A 123 2.21 -9.79 0.39
C VAL A 123 1.24 -10.03 1.54
N PRO A 124 1.64 -10.79 2.58
CA PRO A 124 0.81 -10.95 3.76
C PRO A 124 0.59 -9.59 4.46
N LEU A 125 -0.68 -9.29 4.71
CA LEU A 125 -1.09 -8.14 5.50
C LEU A 125 -0.90 -8.43 7.00
N THR A 126 -0.54 -7.40 7.75
CA THR A 126 -0.55 -7.40 9.23
C THR A 126 -1.97 -7.52 9.76
N GLN A 127 -2.12 -7.86 11.04
CA GLN A 127 -3.45 -7.98 11.67
C GLN A 127 -4.26 -6.69 11.58
N ASP A 128 -3.62 -5.53 11.76
CA ASP A 128 -4.28 -4.23 11.67
C ASP A 128 -4.69 -3.89 10.23
N GLU A 129 -3.84 -4.20 9.24
CA GLU A 129 -4.17 -4.04 7.81
C GLU A 129 -5.33 -4.94 7.39
N GLN A 130 -5.36 -6.20 7.87
CA GLN A 130 -6.46 -7.13 7.61
C GLN A 130 -7.77 -6.65 8.25
N LYS A 131 -7.69 -6.17 9.49
CA LYS A 131 -8.84 -5.61 10.21
C LYS A 131 -9.39 -4.39 9.47
N PHE A 132 -8.52 -3.46 9.08
CA PHE A 132 -8.90 -2.29 8.30
C PHE A 132 -9.52 -2.70 6.95
N GLN A 133 -8.90 -3.64 6.24
CA GLN A 133 -9.44 -4.14 4.98
C GLN A 133 -10.85 -4.69 5.17
N HIS A 134 -11.06 -5.57 6.17
CA HIS A 134 -12.36 -6.15 6.48
C HIS A 134 -13.41 -5.09 6.88
N GLU A 135 -13.00 -4.12 7.69
CA GLU A 135 -13.82 -2.99 8.14
C GLU A 135 -14.17 -2.02 7.01
N HIS A 136 -13.58 -2.12 5.82
CA HIS A 136 -13.83 -1.17 4.72
C HIS A 136 -14.10 -1.82 3.35
N THR A 137 -14.02 -3.16 3.20
CA THR A 137 -14.37 -3.89 1.95
C THR A 137 -15.80 -4.44 1.91
N GLY A 138 -16.58 -4.33 3.00
CA GLY A 138 -17.98 -4.77 3.02
C GLY A 138 -18.92 -3.81 2.28
N LYS A 139 -19.95 -4.35 1.62
CA LYS A 139 -21.06 -3.60 0.95
C LYS A 139 -21.90 -2.68 1.87
N GLY A 140 -21.42 -2.33 3.06
CA GLY A 140 -22.22 -1.70 4.13
C GLY A 140 -21.55 -0.59 4.94
N ASN A 141 -20.38 -0.06 4.55
CA ASN A 141 -19.71 0.96 5.36
C ASN A 141 -19.96 2.38 4.84
N PHE A 142 -21.19 2.85 5.13
CA PHE A 142 -21.43 4.25 5.38
C PHE A 142 -20.45 4.71 6.47
N ILE A 143 -19.81 5.85 6.23
CA ILE A 143 -19.02 6.57 7.22
C ILE A 143 -19.95 6.97 8.36
N SER A 144 -20.11 6.10 9.35
CA SER A 144 -20.69 6.49 10.64
C SER A 144 -19.61 7.24 11.39
N GLN A 145 -19.63 8.56 11.26
CA GLN A 145 -18.96 9.46 12.18
C GLN A 145 -19.29 9.02 13.62
N LYS A 146 -18.34 8.45 14.35
CA LYS A 146 -18.33 8.60 15.81
C LYS A 146 -17.78 9.99 16.11
N GLN A 147 -18.59 11.02 15.89
CA GLN A 147 -18.52 12.15 16.81
C GLN A 147 -18.89 11.61 18.18
N GLU A 148 -17.98 11.72 19.14
CA GLU A 148 -18.24 11.42 20.53
C GLU A 148 -19.21 12.49 21.07
N ILE A 149 -20.50 12.32 20.76
CA ILE A 149 -21.55 13.08 21.43
C ILE A 149 -21.66 12.45 22.82
N LYS A 150 -21.13 13.15 23.83
CA LYS A 150 -21.33 12.80 25.24
C LYS A 150 -22.82 12.60 25.49
N GLY A 151 -23.21 11.35 25.74
CA GLY A 151 -24.61 10.90 25.85
C GLY A 151 -25.44 11.63 26.91
N ASP A 152 -24.79 12.32 27.84
CA ASP A 152 -25.47 13.03 28.93
C ASP A 152 -26.22 14.30 28.49
N LYS A 153 -25.83 14.94 27.37
CA LYS A 153 -26.52 16.16 26.90
C LYS A 153 -27.85 15.88 26.19
N LEU A 154 -27.95 14.76 25.47
CA LEU A 154 -29.14 14.39 24.69
C LEU A 154 -30.31 13.94 25.58
N ILE A 155 -30.03 13.28 26.71
CA ILE A 155 -31.08 12.83 27.65
C ILE A 155 -31.64 14.04 28.43
N SER A 156 -30.79 15.02 28.77
CA SER A 156 -31.21 16.23 29.48
C SER A 156 -32.18 17.08 28.65
N GLU A 157 -31.90 17.32 27.37
CA GLU A 157 -32.77 18.14 26.52
C GLU A 157 -34.10 17.45 26.16
N ALA A 158 -34.11 16.11 26.10
CA ALA A 158 -35.34 15.33 25.87
C ALA A 158 -36.28 15.36 27.08
N ASN A 159 -35.76 15.30 28.31
CA ASN A 159 -36.59 15.37 29.52
C ASN A 159 -37.18 16.76 29.78
N ASP A 160 -36.44 17.83 29.47
CA ASP A 160 -36.92 19.21 29.61
C ASP A 160 -38.06 19.54 28.62
N GLN A 161 -38.08 18.90 27.44
CA GLN A 161 -39.18 19.06 26.47
C GLN A 161 -40.43 18.27 26.86
N ILE A 162 -40.29 17.12 27.53
CA ILE A 162 -41.43 16.31 27.98
C ILE A 162 -42.13 16.95 29.18
N GLN A 163 -41.39 17.60 30.09
CA GLN A 163 -41.99 18.27 31.26
C GLN A 163 -42.70 19.60 30.95
N LYS A 164 -42.52 20.19 29.76
CA LYS A 164 -43.28 21.39 29.37
C LYS A 164 -44.65 21.10 28.76
N HIS A 165 -45.01 19.83 28.59
CA HIS A 165 -46.30 19.42 28.01
C HIS A 165 -47.11 18.47 28.90
N PHE A 166 -46.84 18.44 30.22
CA PHE A 166 -47.74 17.92 31.24
C PHE A 166 -47.94 18.94 32.35
#